data_AF-A0A2V9A5E6-F1
#
_entry.id   AF-A0A2V9A5E6-F1
#
_cell.length_a   1.000
_cell.length_b   1.000
_cell.length_c   1.000
_cell.angle_alpha   90.00
_cell.angle_beta   90.00
_cell.angle_gamma   90.00
#
_symmetry.space_group_name_H-M   'P 1'
#
loop_
_entity.id
_entity.type
_entity.pdbx_description
1 polymer ?
#
loop_
_entity_poly.entity_id
_entity_poly.type
_entity_poly.pdbx_seq_one_letter_code
_entity_poly.pdbx_strand_id
1 'polypeptide(L)'
;MLSNLERYKKDLDALILKGDNLFNSMQMECFPDQTKDLVKTELGKQGLVGKKLASKTREVMEAFPSFKETYQSWFSEAKALVRQVLPDRLSDFVRHNEKPKPRKDITFENYRIEDYLQGLNVSRGYEKVKVVGPDAAIPQFWQQMAILKTERQPGS
;
A
#
# COMPACT_ATOMS: atom_id res chain seq x y z
N MET A 1 1.67 14.60 31.00
CA MET A 1 2.27 14.91 29.68
C MET A 1 2.80 13.60 29.13
N LEU A 2 2.32 13.15 27.95
CA LEU A 2 2.92 11.99 27.29
C LEU A 2 4.38 12.32 26.98
N SER A 3 5.29 11.41 27.26
CA SER A 3 6.68 11.54 26.84
C SER A 3 6.75 11.60 25.31
N ASN A 4 7.75 12.29 24.76
CA ASN A 4 7.94 12.37 23.30
C ASN A 4 8.00 10.97 22.64
N LEU A 5 8.45 9.96 23.38
CA LEU A 5 8.51 8.56 22.96
C LEU A 5 7.12 7.91 22.84
N GLU A 6 6.20 8.17 23.77
CA GLU A 6 4.85 7.61 23.71
C GLU A 6 4.03 8.22 22.58
N ARG A 7 4.19 9.53 22.33
CA ARG A 7 3.59 10.20 21.18
C ARG A 7 4.09 9.58 19.87
N TYR A 8 5.40 9.36 19.76
CA TYR A 8 6.00 8.72 18.60
C TYR A 8 5.41 7.33 18.31
N LYS A 9 5.32 6.45 19.32
CA LYS A 9 4.76 5.10 19.16
C LYS A 9 3.32 5.15 18.66
N LYS A 10 2.52 6.07 19.21
CA LYS A 10 1.14 6.28 18.79
C LYS A 10 1.05 6.75 17.33
N ASP A 11 1.89 7.69 16.93
CA ASP A 11 1.93 8.20 15.56
C ASP A 11 2.38 7.11 14.58
N LEU A 12 3.35 6.27 14.96
CA LEU A 12 3.79 5.10 14.19
C LEU A 12 2.67 4.06 14.03
N ASP A 13 2.01 3.67 15.12
CA ASP A 13 0.90 2.70 15.08
C ASP A 13 -0.24 3.22 14.19
N ALA A 14 -0.56 4.52 14.29
CA ALA A 14 -1.56 5.15 13.44
C ALA A 14 -1.15 5.12 11.95
N LEU A 15 0.12 5.38 11.63
CA LEU A 15 0.63 5.32 10.26
C LEU A 15 0.65 3.90 9.70
N ILE A 16 0.99 2.91 10.51
CA ILE A 16 0.93 1.50 10.12
C ILE A 16 -0.52 1.09 9.83
N LEU A 17 -1.46 1.46 10.70
CA LEU A 17 -2.89 1.17 10.46
C LEU A 17 -3.42 1.83 9.18
N LYS A 18 -3.12 3.12 8.97
CA LYS A 18 -3.47 3.82 7.72
C LYS A 18 -2.84 3.13 6.50
N GLY A 19 -1.59 2.70 6.62
CA GLY A 19 -0.85 2.03 5.56
C GLY A 19 -1.41 0.64 5.23
N ASP A 20 -1.85 -0.14 6.22
CA ASP A 20 -2.51 -1.42 5.99
C ASP A 20 -3.84 -1.23 5.25
N ASN A 21 -4.61 -0.19 5.58
CA ASN A 21 -5.82 0.16 4.83
C ASN A 21 -5.51 0.54 3.38
N LEU A 22 -4.50 1.39 3.16
CA LEU A 22 -4.01 1.73 1.82
C LEU A 22 -3.56 0.49 1.03
N PHE A 23 -2.87 -0.46 1.69
CA PHE A 23 -2.40 -1.67 1.04
C PHE A 23 -3.58 -2.48 0.52
N ASN A 24 -4.62 -2.63 1.33
CA ASN A 24 -5.85 -3.30 0.93
C ASN A 24 -6.60 -2.55 -0.19
N SER A 25 -6.63 -1.21 -0.16
CA SER A 25 -7.16 -0.41 -1.27
C SER A 25 -6.42 -0.68 -2.58
N MET A 26 -5.09 -0.71 -2.56
CA MET A 26 -4.27 -1.00 -3.74
C MET A 26 -4.53 -2.43 -4.25
N GLN A 27 -4.65 -3.41 -3.35
CA GLN A 27 -5.00 -4.78 -3.74
C GLN A 27 -6.40 -4.86 -4.35
N MET A 28 -7.37 -4.12 -3.84
CA MET A 28 -8.71 -4.07 -4.42
C MET A 28 -8.71 -3.42 -5.81
N GLU A 29 -7.98 -2.33 -5.99
CA GLU A 29 -7.86 -1.64 -7.29
C GLU A 29 -7.18 -2.54 -8.34
N CYS A 30 -6.22 -3.38 -7.93
CA CYS A 30 -5.49 -4.27 -8.85
C CYS A 30 -6.16 -5.64 -9.05
N PHE A 31 -6.81 -6.18 -8.02
CA PHE A 31 -7.31 -7.55 -7.94
C PHE A 31 -8.69 -7.58 -7.23
N PRO A 32 -9.73 -6.95 -7.81
CA PRO A 32 -11.01 -6.75 -7.14
C PRO A 32 -11.72 -8.07 -6.82
N ASP A 33 -11.67 -9.05 -7.72
CA ASP A 33 -12.34 -10.34 -7.53
C ASP A 33 -11.64 -11.20 -6.47
N GLN A 34 -10.32 -11.30 -6.51
CA GLN A 34 -9.53 -12.02 -5.52
C GLN A 34 -9.69 -11.40 -4.13
N THR A 35 -9.65 -10.07 -4.05
CA THR A 35 -9.86 -9.34 -2.79
C THR A 35 -11.26 -9.60 -2.24
N LYS A 36 -12.28 -9.54 -3.10
CA LYS A 36 -13.67 -9.83 -2.73
C LYS A 36 -13.84 -11.25 -2.22
N ASP A 37 -13.20 -12.23 -2.83
CA ASP A 37 -13.29 -13.62 -2.40
C ASP A 37 -12.59 -13.84 -1.06
N LEU A 38 -11.43 -13.22 -0.83
CA LEU A 38 -10.77 -13.22 0.48
C LEU A 38 -11.66 -12.60 1.56
N VAL A 39 -12.27 -11.44 1.28
CA VAL A 39 -13.21 -10.79 2.23
C VAL A 39 -14.39 -11.71 2.55
N LYS A 40 -14.98 -12.37 1.54
CA LYS A 40 -16.05 -13.34 1.79
C LYS A 40 -15.56 -14.50 2.66
N THR A 41 -14.37 -15.03 2.41
CA THR A 41 -13.80 -16.12 3.20
C THR A 41 -13.62 -15.70 4.67
N GLU A 42 -13.02 -14.52 4.92
CA GLU A 42 -12.81 -14.03 6.29
C GLU A 42 -14.13 -13.75 7.02
N LEU A 43 -15.11 -13.14 6.36
CA LEU A 43 -16.44 -12.94 6.93
C LEU A 43 -17.19 -14.26 7.15
N GLY A 44 -16.99 -15.25 6.27
CA GLY A 44 -17.53 -16.59 6.42
C GLY A 44 -17.00 -17.31 7.66
N LYS A 45 -15.70 -17.16 7.97
CA LYS A 45 -15.09 -17.66 9.22
C LYS A 45 -15.72 -17.06 10.48
N GLN A 46 -16.30 -15.85 10.37
CA GLN A 46 -17.04 -15.19 11.46
C GLN A 46 -18.52 -15.62 11.52
N GLY A 47 -18.93 -16.62 10.74
CA GLY A 47 -20.29 -17.16 10.73
C GLY A 47 -21.28 -16.36 9.88
N LEU A 48 -20.84 -15.39 9.06
CA LEU A 48 -21.72 -14.69 8.14
C LEU A 48 -22.01 -15.58 6.91
N VAL A 49 -23.29 -15.73 6.57
CA VAL A 49 -23.73 -16.52 5.40
C VAL A 49 -24.82 -15.81 4.60
N GLY A 50 -25.07 -16.28 3.38
CA GLY A 50 -26.17 -15.85 2.52
C GLY A 50 -26.21 -14.33 2.27
N LYS A 51 -27.40 -13.73 2.40
CA LYS A 51 -27.60 -12.28 2.16
C LYS A 51 -26.79 -11.40 3.10
N LYS A 52 -26.58 -11.82 4.35
CA LYS A 52 -25.80 -11.06 5.34
C LYS A 52 -24.32 -11.00 4.95
N LEU A 53 -23.76 -12.12 4.49
CA LEU A 53 -22.39 -12.17 3.95
C LEU A 53 -22.24 -11.25 2.73
N ALA A 54 -23.17 -11.34 1.77
CA ALA A 54 -23.15 -10.51 0.57
C ALA A 54 -23.23 -9.01 0.88
N SER A 55 -24.13 -8.62 1.79
CA SER A 55 -24.27 -7.22 2.23
C SER A 55 -23.01 -6.73 2.92
N LYS A 56 -22.48 -7.47 3.90
CA LYS A 56 -21.30 -7.06 4.66
C LYS A 56 -20.03 -7.05 3.80
N THR A 57 -19.91 -7.97 2.86
CA THR A 57 -18.81 -7.96 1.87
C THR A 57 -18.84 -6.66 1.07
N ARG A 58 -20.01 -6.24 0.57
CA ARG A 58 -20.14 -4.98 -0.17
C ARG A 58 -19.78 -3.78 0.68
N GLU A 59 -20.32 -3.71 1.90
CA GLU A 59 -20.01 -2.63 2.86
C GLU A 59 -18.51 -2.52 3.12
N VAL A 60 -17.83 -3.66 3.35
CA VAL A 60 -16.38 -3.69 3.54
C VAL A 60 -15.65 -3.22 2.29
N MET A 61 -16.05 -3.68 1.10
CA MET A 61 -15.41 -3.29 -0.16
C MET A 61 -15.55 -1.79 -0.43
N GLU A 62 -16.70 -1.20 -0.13
CA GLU A 62 -16.98 0.23 -0.31
C GLU A 62 -16.32 1.12 0.75
N ALA A 63 -15.94 0.57 1.90
CA ALA A 63 -15.31 1.31 2.99
C ALA A 63 -13.82 1.61 2.77
N PHE A 64 -13.16 0.94 1.82
CA PHE A 64 -11.74 1.19 1.55
C PHE A 64 -11.54 2.54 0.87
N PRO A 65 -10.57 3.35 1.32
CA PRO A 65 -10.28 4.63 0.68
C PRO A 65 -9.68 4.43 -0.71
N SER A 66 -9.75 5.47 -1.57
CA SER A 66 -8.96 5.51 -2.81
C SER A 66 -7.48 5.57 -2.48
N PHE A 67 -6.68 4.65 -3.03
CA PHE A 67 -5.23 4.67 -2.82
C PHE A 67 -4.62 5.96 -3.37
N LYS A 68 -5.03 6.36 -4.58
CA LYS A 68 -4.47 7.53 -5.27
C LYS A 68 -4.70 8.84 -4.52
N GLU A 69 -5.85 8.98 -3.88
CA GLU A 69 -6.21 10.18 -3.12
C GLU A 69 -5.55 10.23 -1.75
N THR A 70 -5.36 9.06 -1.12
CA THR A 70 -4.94 8.99 0.29
C THR A 70 -3.42 8.77 0.45
N TYR A 71 -2.77 8.17 -0.53
CA TYR A 71 -1.34 7.80 -0.46
C TYR A 71 -0.42 8.99 -0.21
N GLN A 72 -0.64 10.14 -0.88
CA GLN A 72 0.27 11.29 -0.76
C GLN A 72 0.31 11.89 0.66
N SER A 73 -0.84 11.92 1.35
CA SER A 73 -0.91 12.35 2.76
C SER A 73 -0.12 11.37 3.64
N TRP A 74 -0.40 10.08 3.48
CA TRP A 74 0.30 9.04 4.23
C TRP A 74 1.81 9.04 3.98
N PHE A 75 2.24 9.16 2.73
CA PHE A 75 3.65 9.17 2.35
C PHE A 75 4.37 10.38 2.95
N SER A 76 3.74 11.55 2.98
CA SER A 76 4.34 12.75 3.57
C SER A 76 4.52 12.62 5.09
N GLU A 77 3.49 12.12 5.79
CA GLU A 77 3.55 11.84 7.23
C GLU A 77 4.60 10.76 7.55
N ALA A 78 4.57 9.63 6.83
CA ALA A 78 5.50 8.52 7.00
C ALA A 78 6.95 8.92 6.68
N LYS A 79 7.18 9.69 5.61
CA LYS A 79 8.52 10.20 5.25
C LYS A 79 9.09 11.11 6.33
N ALA A 80 8.26 11.97 6.94
CA ALA A 80 8.69 12.82 8.05
C ALA A 80 9.07 11.98 9.27
N LEU A 81 8.29 10.94 9.59
CA LEU A 81 8.59 10.00 10.66
C LEU A 81 9.92 9.27 10.40
N VAL A 82 10.06 8.62 9.24
CA VAL A 82 11.27 7.88 8.86
C VAL A 82 12.50 8.78 8.91
N ARG A 83 12.40 10.04 8.46
CA ARG A 83 13.52 11.00 8.59
C ARG A 83 13.96 11.21 10.04
N GLN A 84 13.02 11.22 10.98
CA GLN A 84 13.29 11.48 12.38
C GLN A 84 13.87 10.25 13.10
N VAL A 85 13.39 9.04 12.78
CA VAL A 85 13.75 7.82 13.53
C VAL A 85 14.69 6.87 12.81
N LEU A 86 14.66 6.86 11.48
CA LEU A 86 15.48 6.01 10.61
C LEU A 86 16.09 6.82 9.47
N PRO A 87 16.92 7.84 9.77
CA PRO A 87 17.51 8.69 8.74
C PRO A 87 18.27 7.87 7.68
N ASP A 88 18.95 6.80 8.09
CA ASP A 88 19.72 5.92 7.19
C ASP A 88 18.82 5.11 6.24
N ARG A 89 17.54 4.92 6.57
CA ARG A 89 16.55 4.22 5.72
C ARG A 89 15.67 5.19 4.93
N LEU A 90 15.85 6.50 5.06
CA LEU A 90 15.04 7.49 4.38
C LEU A 90 15.15 7.38 2.85
N SER A 91 16.37 7.20 2.32
CA SER A 91 16.58 7.01 0.89
C SER A 91 15.92 5.73 0.37
N ASP A 92 15.98 4.65 1.16
CA ASP A 92 15.30 3.39 0.83
C ASP A 92 13.79 3.57 0.80
N PHE A 93 13.22 4.30 1.75
CA PHE A 93 11.78 4.57 1.79
C PHE A 93 11.32 5.38 0.57
N VAL A 94 12.09 6.41 0.20
CA VAL A 94 11.75 7.33 -0.89
C VAL A 94 11.88 6.65 -2.27
N ARG A 95 12.90 5.80 -2.49
CA ARG A 95 13.16 5.15 -3.79
C ARG A 95 12.04 4.22 -4.27
N HIS A 96 11.18 3.76 -3.37
CA HIS A 96 10.02 2.93 -3.71
C HIS A 96 8.87 3.76 -4.30
N ASN A 97 8.82 5.06 -3.97
CA ASN A 97 7.89 6.01 -4.59
C ASN A 97 8.44 6.57 -5.90
N GLU A 98 9.67 7.06 -5.88
CA GLU A 98 10.24 7.86 -6.97
C GLU A 98 10.70 7.00 -8.15
N LYS A 99 10.25 7.37 -9.34
CA LYS A 99 10.71 6.71 -10.57
C LYS A 99 12.16 7.08 -10.92
N PRO A 100 13.03 6.11 -11.26
CA PRO A 100 14.39 6.41 -11.68
C PRO A 100 14.39 7.19 -13.01
N LYS A 101 15.42 8.01 -13.25
CA LYS A 101 15.60 8.78 -14.50
C LYS A 101 17.06 8.75 -14.98
N PRO A 102 17.34 8.59 -16.29
CA PRO A 102 16.41 8.24 -17.38
C PRO A 102 16.09 6.73 -17.42
N ARG A 103 14.91 6.35 -17.95
CA ARG A 103 14.51 4.95 -18.21
C ARG A 103 14.27 4.75 -19.70
N LYS A 104 14.86 3.73 -20.31
CA LYS A 104 14.64 3.38 -21.72
C LYS A 104 13.34 2.58 -21.92
N ASP A 105 13.11 1.61 -21.04
CA ASP A 105 11.92 0.77 -21.00
C ASP A 105 11.34 0.76 -19.58
N ILE A 106 10.07 0.38 -19.46
CA ILE A 106 9.39 0.24 -18.17
C ILE A 106 8.99 -1.22 -17.99
N THR A 107 9.49 -1.82 -16.92
CA THR A 107 9.33 -3.23 -16.56
C THR A 107 8.91 -3.33 -15.11
N PHE A 108 8.57 -4.53 -14.66
CA PHE A 108 8.26 -4.78 -13.25
C PHE A 108 9.38 -4.32 -12.29
N GLU A 109 10.64 -4.43 -12.70
CA GLU A 109 11.81 -4.07 -11.89
C GLU A 109 11.90 -2.56 -11.60
N ASN A 110 11.54 -1.72 -12.57
CA ASN A 110 11.72 -0.28 -12.51
C ASN A 110 10.41 0.51 -12.39
N TYR A 111 9.29 -0.19 -12.24
CA TYR A 111 7.99 0.37 -11.92
C TYR A 111 7.96 0.81 -10.45
N ARG A 112 7.41 2.00 -10.19
CA ARG A 112 7.35 2.63 -8.86
C ARG A 112 5.95 3.13 -8.53
N ILE A 113 5.72 3.53 -7.28
CA ILE A 113 4.40 4.01 -6.86
C ILE A 113 3.99 5.28 -7.62
N GLU A 114 4.93 6.15 -8.00
CA GLU A 114 4.61 7.29 -8.85
C GLU A 114 4.03 6.89 -10.21
N ASP A 115 4.50 5.79 -10.82
CA ASP A 115 3.95 5.26 -12.08
C ASP A 115 2.49 4.77 -11.87
N TYR A 116 2.21 4.13 -10.72
CA TYR A 116 0.85 3.75 -10.31
C TYR A 116 -0.08 4.94 -10.19
N LEU A 117 0.36 5.99 -9.50
CA LEU A 117 -0.43 7.20 -9.30
C LEU A 117 -0.74 7.89 -10.64
N GLN A 118 0.18 7.81 -11.60
CA GLN A 118 -0.01 8.30 -12.97
C GLN A 118 -0.85 7.36 -13.86
N GLY A 119 -1.26 6.19 -13.34
CA GLY A 119 -2.09 5.23 -14.07
C GLY A 119 -1.36 4.48 -15.18
N LEU A 120 -0.03 4.39 -15.11
CA LEU A 120 0.79 3.84 -16.17
C LEU A 120 0.52 2.35 -16.39
N ASN A 121 0.25 1.99 -17.65
CA ASN A 121 0.13 0.61 -18.08
C ASN A 121 0.94 0.45 -19.38
N VAL A 122 1.79 -0.57 -19.42
CA VAL A 122 2.61 -0.86 -20.59
C VAL A 122 2.18 -2.19 -21.18
N SER A 123 1.85 -2.18 -22.47
CA SER A 123 1.57 -3.35 -23.27
C SER A 123 2.49 -3.38 -24.49
N ARG A 124 2.75 -4.57 -25.04
CA ARG A 124 3.63 -4.74 -26.20
C ARG A 124 2.96 -5.62 -27.26
N GLY A 125 3.28 -5.33 -28.51
CA GLY A 125 2.81 -6.09 -29.67
C GLY A 125 1.36 -5.79 -30.07
N TYR A 126 0.94 -6.37 -31.18
CA TYR A 126 -0.41 -6.21 -31.72
C TYR A 126 -1.49 -6.72 -30.76
N GLU A 127 -1.21 -7.83 -30.07
CA GLU A 127 -2.10 -8.45 -29.08
C GLU A 127 -2.17 -7.69 -27.74
N LYS A 128 -1.44 -6.57 -27.60
CA LYS A 128 -1.39 -5.75 -26.37
C LYS A 128 -1.12 -6.59 -25.11
N VAL A 129 -0.20 -7.54 -25.20
CA VAL A 129 0.21 -8.35 -24.05
C VAL A 129 0.76 -7.41 -22.97
N LYS A 130 0.22 -7.53 -21.74
CA LYS A 130 0.62 -6.72 -20.59
C LYS A 130 2.10 -6.98 -20.28
N VAL A 131 2.91 -5.93 -20.31
CA VAL A 131 4.31 -5.96 -19.89
C VAL A 131 4.42 -5.60 -18.41
N VAL A 132 3.76 -4.51 -17.98
CA VAL A 132 3.69 -4.08 -16.59
C VAL A 132 2.47 -3.18 -16.36
N GLY A 133 1.93 -3.20 -15.15
CA GLY A 133 0.80 -2.36 -14.76
C GLY A 133 0.77 -2.04 -13.26
N PRO A 134 -0.37 -1.55 -12.75
CA PRO A 134 -0.55 -1.08 -11.37
C PRO A 134 -0.11 -2.07 -10.28
N ASP A 135 -0.31 -3.37 -10.50
CA ASP A 135 0.11 -4.45 -9.61
C ASP A 135 1.62 -4.45 -9.31
N ALA A 136 2.44 -3.90 -10.19
CA ALA A 136 3.89 -3.79 -9.96
C ALA A 136 4.26 -2.79 -8.86
N ALA A 137 3.36 -1.90 -8.44
CA ALA A 137 3.58 -1.02 -7.29
C ALA A 137 3.28 -1.67 -5.93
N ILE A 138 2.54 -2.78 -5.88
CA ILE A 138 2.22 -3.51 -4.64
C ILE A 138 3.48 -3.88 -3.85
N PRO A 139 4.50 -4.54 -4.45
CA PRO A 139 5.73 -4.84 -3.71
C PRO A 139 6.49 -3.57 -3.30
N GLN A 140 6.40 -2.47 -4.06
CA GLN A 140 7.06 -1.21 -3.71
C GLN A 140 6.42 -0.60 -2.45
N PHE A 141 5.10 -0.57 -2.38
CA PHE A 141 4.38 -0.06 -1.22
C PHE A 141 4.54 -0.97 -0.01
N TRP A 142 4.58 -2.29 -0.21
CA TRP A 142 4.90 -3.25 0.85
C TRP A 142 6.27 -2.99 1.48
N GLN A 143 7.29 -2.66 0.69
CA GLN A 143 8.61 -2.34 1.24
C GLN A 143 8.61 -1.05 2.07
N GLN A 144 7.85 -0.02 1.67
CA GLN A 144 7.64 1.17 2.51
C GLN A 144 7.00 0.82 3.85
N MET A 145 5.99 -0.06 3.83
CA MET A 145 5.34 -0.57 5.04
C MET A 145 6.28 -1.41 5.91
N ALA A 146 7.13 -2.23 5.30
CA ALA A 146 8.11 -3.05 6.03
C ALA A 146 9.10 -2.18 6.81
N ILE A 147 9.59 -1.09 6.20
CA ILE A 147 10.49 -0.12 6.87
C ILE A 147 9.82 0.52 8.09
N LEU A 148 8.51 0.85 8.02
CA LEU A 148 7.81 1.36 9.20
C LEU A 148 7.60 0.28 10.27
N LYS A 149 7.29 -0.94 9.85
CA LYS A 149 7.01 -2.05 10.77
C LYS A 149 8.25 -2.55 11.52
N THR A 150 9.46 -2.38 10.97
CA THR A 150 10.70 -2.74 11.71
C THR A 150 10.84 -1.92 12.98
N GLU A 151 10.45 -0.64 12.97
CA GLU A 151 10.51 0.23 14.15
C GLU A 151 9.45 -0.09 15.21
N ARG A 152 8.42 -0.83 14.83
CA ARG A 152 7.38 -1.27 15.77
C ARG A 152 7.87 -2.45 16.61
N GLN A 153 8.80 -3.26 16.11
CA GLN A 153 9.38 -4.32 16.92
C GLN A 153 10.27 -3.68 17.99
N PRO A 154 9.99 -3.88 19.29
CA PRO A 154 10.95 -3.51 20.31
C PRO A 154 12.22 -4.31 20.03
N GLY A 155 13.37 -3.64 20.07
CA GLY A 155 14.67 -4.29 19.91
C GLY A 155 14.71 -5.59 20.70
N SER A 156 15.07 -6.67 20.00
CA SER A 156 15.55 -7.92 20.57
C SER A 156 16.61 -7.67 21.64
#